data_AF-A0A3S5GHR2-F1
#
_entry.id   AF-A0A3S5GHR2-F1
#
_cell.length_a   1.000
_cell.length_b   1.000
_cell.length_c   1.000
_cell.angle_alpha   90.00
_cell.angle_beta   90.00
_cell.angle_gamma   90.00
#
_symmetry.space_group_name_H-M   'P 1'
#
loop_
_entity.id
_entity.type
_entity.pdbx_description
1 polymer ?
#
loop_
_entity_poly.entity_id
_entity_poly.type
_entity_poly.pdbx_seq_one_letter_code
_entity_poly.pdbx_strand_id
1 'polypeptide(L)'
;MTTFAELNAAQLANHALNIFIAEGRHIEGARVIYRALQLDPQQPDALRSLSDFHANSGTEAFSAATMEYALSGGVALDDEERRKLEALHFLDIWTWGFARHRSGETQLAAEAFSNRDDFEVDDAAYAGFLGTIVEPAGSPQAAFQAAHRLCGLMAGFVQHASNENPDLDDVLRGEGFVETAQYAQWLQSATDDLDALDKAIQEQRQKG
;
A
#
# COMPACT_ATOMS: atom_id res chain seq x y z
N MET A 1 4.11 -26.90 -10.59
CA MET A 1 3.42 -25.63 -10.83
C MET A 1 3.08 -25.10 -9.46
N THR A 2 3.71 -24.01 -9.05
CA THR A 2 3.41 -23.35 -7.78
C THR A 2 2.11 -22.58 -7.94
N THR A 3 1.31 -22.55 -6.88
CA THR A 3 0.04 -21.82 -6.83
C THR A 3 0.12 -20.64 -5.87
N PHE A 4 -0.78 -19.67 -6.03
CA PHE A 4 -0.85 -18.53 -5.12
C PHE A 4 -1.08 -18.92 -3.65
N ALA A 5 -1.75 -20.05 -3.40
CA ALA A 5 -1.95 -20.58 -2.05
C ALA A 5 -0.64 -20.98 -1.35
N GLU A 6 0.39 -21.34 -2.12
CA GLU A 6 1.66 -21.88 -1.60
C GLU A 6 2.70 -20.78 -1.32
N LEU A 7 2.49 -19.57 -1.83
CA LEU A 7 3.37 -18.44 -1.58
C LEU A 7 3.17 -17.86 -0.17
N ASN A 8 4.28 -17.54 0.50
CA ASN A 8 4.23 -16.83 1.78
C ASN A 8 4.09 -15.31 1.59
N ALA A 9 3.85 -14.57 2.69
CA ALA A 9 3.64 -13.13 2.65
C ALA A 9 4.80 -12.35 2.03
N ALA A 10 6.05 -12.73 2.31
CA ALA A 10 7.23 -12.04 1.78
C ALA A 10 7.40 -12.27 0.26
N GLN A 11 7.13 -13.48 -0.23
CA GLN A 11 7.15 -13.77 -1.66
C GLN A 11 6.08 -12.95 -2.39
N LEU A 12 4.87 -12.91 -1.85
CA LEU A 12 3.77 -12.12 -2.41
C LEU A 12 4.06 -10.62 -2.38
N ALA A 13 4.67 -10.11 -1.31
CA ALA A 13 5.09 -8.71 -1.19
C ALA A 13 6.15 -8.34 -2.26
N ASN A 14 7.13 -9.23 -2.49
CA ASN A 14 8.10 -9.03 -3.56
C ASN A 14 7.43 -8.98 -4.94
N HIS A 15 6.50 -9.89 -5.23
CA HIS A 15 5.75 -9.86 -6.48
C HIS A 15 4.88 -8.60 -6.60
N ALA A 16 4.25 -8.15 -5.50
CA ALA A 16 3.47 -6.91 -5.47
C ALA A 16 4.33 -5.70 -5.91
N LEU A 17 5.53 -5.57 -5.35
CA LEU A 17 6.46 -4.52 -5.71
C LEU A 17 6.89 -4.61 -7.18
N ASN A 18 7.17 -5.81 -7.67
CA ASN A 18 7.57 -6.03 -9.05
C ASN A 18 6.45 -5.69 -10.05
N ILE A 19 5.20 -6.07 -9.75
CA ILE A 19 4.02 -5.65 -10.52
C ILE A 19 3.90 -4.13 -10.51
N PHE A 20 4.04 -3.49 -9.34
CA PHE A 20 3.93 -2.04 -9.25
C PHE A 20 5.01 -1.32 -10.08
N ILE A 21 6.25 -1.79 -10.05
CA ILE A 21 7.34 -1.23 -10.87
C ILE A 21 7.04 -1.36 -12.37
N ALA A 22 6.49 -2.50 -12.80
CA ALA A 22 6.26 -2.79 -14.21
C ALA A 22 4.97 -2.14 -14.76
N GLU A 23 3.92 -2.10 -13.95
CA GLU A 23 2.54 -1.83 -14.40
C GLU A 23 1.84 -0.73 -13.59
N GLY A 24 2.46 -0.23 -12.52
CA GLY A 24 1.84 0.72 -11.60
C GLY A 24 0.65 0.10 -10.86
N ARG A 25 -0.45 0.85 -10.78
CA ARG A 25 -1.68 0.41 -10.11
C ARG A 25 -2.41 -0.65 -10.95
N HIS A 26 -2.07 -1.92 -10.74
CA HIS A 26 -2.64 -3.06 -11.46
C HIS A 26 -3.50 -3.96 -10.57
N ILE A 27 -4.51 -4.62 -11.16
CA ILE A 27 -5.42 -5.50 -10.42
C ILE A 27 -4.70 -6.71 -9.82
N GLU A 28 -3.73 -7.28 -10.52
CA GLU A 28 -2.96 -8.42 -9.99
C GLU A 28 -2.10 -7.99 -8.81
N GLY A 29 -1.58 -6.75 -8.83
CA GLY A 29 -0.90 -6.13 -7.70
C GLY A 29 -1.81 -6.08 -6.47
N ALA A 30 -3.05 -5.62 -6.63
CA ALA A 30 -4.03 -5.60 -5.55
C ALA A 30 -4.29 -7.01 -4.96
N ARG A 31 -4.36 -8.04 -5.82
CA ARG A 31 -4.59 -9.43 -5.40
C ARG A 31 -3.46 -9.97 -4.54
N VAL A 32 -2.21 -9.79 -4.99
CA VAL A 32 -1.04 -10.27 -4.23
C VAL A 32 -0.84 -9.48 -2.94
N ILE A 33 -1.09 -8.15 -2.94
CA ILE A 33 -1.05 -7.31 -1.72
C ILE A 33 -2.08 -7.80 -0.71
N TYR A 34 -3.35 -7.99 -1.15
CA TYR A 34 -4.42 -8.46 -0.28
C TYR A 34 -4.05 -9.79 0.39
N ARG A 35 -3.52 -10.75 -0.39
CA ARG A 35 -3.12 -12.05 0.15
C ARG A 35 -1.92 -11.96 1.08
N ALA A 36 -0.91 -11.14 0.75
CA ALA A 36 0.27 -10.96 1.59
C ALA A 36 -0.13 -10.46 3.00
N LEU A 37 -0.98 -9.44 3.06
CA LEU A 37 -1.45 -8.86 4.31
C LEU A 37 -2.51 -9.70 5.04
N GLN A 38 -3.21 -10.59 4.33
CA GLN A 38 -4.02 -11.65 4.97
C GLN A 38 -3.15 -12.67 5.71
N LEU A 39 -2.00 -13.03 5.13
CA LEU A 39 -1.06 -14.00 5.73
C LEU A 39 -0.26 -13.38 6.87
N ASP A 40 0.19 -12.15 6.68
CA ASP A 40 0.95 -11.38 7.67
C ASP A 40 0.59 -9.89 7.57
N PRO A 41 -0.29 -9.39 8.46
CA PRO A 41 -0.70 -7.98 8.48
C PRO A 41 0.42 -6.99 8.84
N GLN A 42 1.60 -7.48 9.22
CA GLN A 42 2.75 -6.67 9.60
C GLN A 42 3.91 -6.80 8.61
N GLN A 43 3.72 -7.49 7.48
CA GLN A 43 4.77 -7.67 6.50
C GLN A 43 5.18 -6.30 5.88
N PRO A 44 6.42 -5.82 6.09
CA PRO A 44 6.79 -4.43 5.79
C PRO A 44 6.69 -4.06 4.30
N ASP A 45 7.12 -4.94 3.40
CA ASP A 45 7.08 -4.67 1.96
C ASP A 45 5.65 -4.70 1.41
N ALA A 46 4.74 -5.48 1.98
CA ALA A 46 3.33 -5.52 1.61
C ALA A 46 2.61 -4.28 2.11
N LEU A 47 2.96 -3.77 3.30
CA LEU A 47 2.50 -2.48 3.80
C LEU A 47 2.97 -1.34 2.88
N ARG A 48 4.24 -1.38 2.47
CA ARG A 48 4.75 -0.46 1.44
C ARG A 48 3.92 -0.57 0.15
N SER A 49 3.75 -1.77 -0.40
CA SER A 49 3.02 -1.96 -1.66
C SER A 49 1.56 -1.53 -1.56
N LEU A 50 0.91 -1.71 -0.41
CA LEU A 50 -0.44 -1.20 -0.16
C LEU A 50 -0.47 0.34 -0.15
N SER A 51 0.53 0.98 0.46
CA SER A 51 0.72 2.43 0.43
C SER A 51 0.89 2.93 -1.01
N ASP A 52 1.83 2.34 -1.75
CA ASP A 52 2.13 2.66 -3.16
C ASP A 52 0.87 2.48 -4.04
N PHE A 53 0.08 1.43 -3.81
CA PHE A 53 -1.15 1.14 -4.54
C PHE A 53 -2.26 2.19 -4.32
N HIS A 54 -2.33 2.74 -3.10
CA HIS A 54 -3.33 3.75 -2.72
C HIS A 54 -2.83 5.20 -2.87
N ALA A 55 -1.54 5.42 -3.13
CA ALA A 55 -0.93 6.73 -3.39
C ALA A 55 -1.33 7.29 -4.79
N ASN A 56 -2.63 7.28 -5.07
CA ASN A 56 -3.23 7.68 -6.32
C ASN A 56 -4.50 8.50 -6.04
N SER A 57 -4.88 9.36 -6.99
CA SER A 57 -6.03 10.26 -6.85
C SER A 57 -7.30 9.57 -6.36
N GLY A 58 -7.80 10.03 -5.21
CA GLY A 58 -9.02 9.57 -4.55
C GLY A 58 -8.81 8.52 -3.46
N THR A 59 -7.59 8.02 -3.26
CA THR A 59 -7.28 7.01 -2.21
C THR A 59 -6.07 7.36 -1.36
N GLU A 60 -5.48 8.55 -1.53
CA GLU A 60 -4.23 8.94 -0.87
C GLU A 60 -4.31 8.87 0.65
N ALA A 61 -5.48 9.15 1.24
CA ALA A 61 -5.66 9.05 2.68
C ALA A 61 -5.43 7.62 3.19
N PHE A 62 -5.83 6.59 2.42
CA PHE A 62 -5.57 5.19 2.75
C PHE A 62 -4.09 4.83 2.67
N SER A 63 -3.35 5.45 1.75
CA SER A 63 -1.90 5.36 1.71
C SER A 63 -1.29 5.94 2.99
N ALA A 64 -1.71 7.15 3.39
CA ALA A 64 -1.28 7.78 4.63
C ALA A 64 -1.52 6.90 5.87
N ALA A 65 -2.74 6.38 6.05
CA ALA A 65 -3.03 5.49 7.19
C ALA A 65 -2.23 4.19 7.17
N THR A 66 -1.94 3.64 5.99
CA THR A 66 -1.12 2.43 5.87
C THR A 66 0.32 2.71 6.32
N MET A 67 0.90 3.83 5.90
CA MET A 67 2.26 4.21 6.28
C MET A 67 2.38 4.58 7.76
N GLU A 68 1.39 5.29 8.30
CA GLU A 68 1.30 5.59 9.74
C GLU A 68 1.19 4.31 10.58
N TYR A 69 0.36 3.35 10.15
CA TYR A 69 0.29 2.05 10.79
C TYR A 69 1.64 1.31 10.74
N ALA A 70 2.31 1.29 9.58
CA ALA A 70 3.61 0.65 9.41
C ALA A 70 4.68 1.27 10.32
N LEU A 71 4.67 2.60 10.50
CA LEU A 71 5.66 3.34 11.27
C LEU A 71 5.33 3.45 12.78
N SER A 72 4.12 3.07 13.20
CA SER A 72 3.56 3.20 14.56
C SER A 72 4.37 2.54 15.69
N GLY A 73 5.34 1.69 15.37
CA GLY A 73 6.11 0.88 16.33
C GLY A 73 5.44 -0.44 16.71
N GLY A 74 4.21 -0.70 16.24
CA GLY A 74 3.55 -2.00 16.36
C GLY A 74 4.04 -3.04 15.34
N VAL A 75 4.70 -2.59 14.27
CA VAL A 75 5.35 -3.43 13.26
C VAL A 75 6.84 -3.54 13.60
N ALA A 76 7.35 -4.78 13.65
CA ALA A 76 8.76 -5.04 13.85
C ALA A 76 9.53 -4.75 12.56
N LEU A 77 10.14 -3.56 12.51
CA LEU A 77 10.99 -3.11 11.40
C LEU A 77 12.44 -3.10 11.85
N ASP A 78 13.35 -3.55 10.99
CA ASP A 78 14.75 -3.22 11.14
C ASP A 78 15.05 -1.75 10.78
N ASP A 79 16.27 -1.31 11.06
CA ASP A 79 16.68 0.09 10.82
C ASP A 79 16.65 0.48 9.33
N GLU A 80 16.91 -0.47 8.43
CA GLU A 80 16.91 -0.22 6.99
C GLU A 80 15.47 -0.10 6.46
N GLU A 81 14.61 -1.05 6.84
CA GLU A 81 13.18 -1.04 6.53
C GLU A 81 12.50 0.22 7.04
N ARG A 82 12.78 0.61 8.29
CA ARG A 82 12.24 1.85 8.87
C ARG A 82 12.66 3.07 8.08
N ARG A 83 13.96 3.22 7.79
CA ARG A 83 14.45 4.38 7.00
C ARG A 83 13.84 4.43 5.60
N LYS A 84 13.68 3.28 4.95
CA LYS A 84 13.04 3.14 3.63
C LYS A 84 11.59 3.61 3.68
N LEU A 85 10.81 3.14 4.65
CA LEU A 85 9.40 3.53 4.81
C LEU A 85 9.26 5.01 5.17
N GLU A 86 10.06 5.54 6.09
CA GLU A 86 10.06 6.96 6.42
C GLU A 86 10.41 7.85 5.22
N ALA A 87 11.34 7.41 4.36
CA ALA A 87 11.70 8.16 3.16
C ALA A 87 10.55 8.21 2.14
N LEU A 88 9.88 7.07 1.92
CA LEU A 88 8.71 7.00 1.05
C LEU A 88 7.56 7.82 1.62
N HIS A 89 7.31 7.71 2.92
CA HIS A 89 6.29 8.48 3.60
C HIS A 89 6.47 9.99 3.42
N PHE A 90 7.70 10.45 3.58
CA PHE A 90 8.03 11.86 3.38
C PHE A 90 7.82 12.30 1.91
N LEU A 91 8.18 11.45 0.94
CA LEU A 91 7.91 11.72 -0.47
C LEU A 91 6.41 11.81 -0.75
N ASP A 92 5.59 10.98 -0.11
CA ASP A 92 4.12 11.05 -0.20
C ASP A 92 3.58 12.36 0.38
N ILE A 93 3.99 12.74 1.60
CA ILE A 93 3.63 14.01 2.24
C ILE A 93 3.98 15.20 1.35
N TRP A 94 5.17 15.20 0.73
CA TRP A 94 5.57 16.22 -0.23
C TRP A 94 4.71 16.21 -1.50
N THR A 95 4.49 15.03 -2.09
CA THR A 95 3.72 14.88 -3.34
C THR A 95 2.28 15.33 -3.16
N TRP A 96 1.68 15.08 -2.00
CA TRP A 96 0.33 15.53 -1.66
C TRP A 96 0.24 17.00 -1.26
N GLY A 97 1.38 17.71 -1.23
CA GLY A 97 1.45 19.15 -0.98
C GLY A 97 1.49 19.55 0.51
N PHE A 98 1.70 18.59 1.40
CA PHE A 98 1.83 18.83 2.84
C PHE A 98 3.26 19.15 3.27
N ALA A 99 4.24 19.08 2.37
CA ALA A 99 5.58 19.59 2.60
C ALA A 99 6.01 20.52 1.46
N ARG A 100 6.79 21.56 1.79
CA ARG A 100 7.35 22.50 0.83
C ARG A 100 8.82 22.72 1.12
N HIS A 101 9.64 22.78 0.08
CA HIS A 101 11.06 23.11 0.24
C HIS A 101 11.24 24.59 0.56
N ARG A 102 12.15 24.92 1.47
CA ARG A 102 12.37 26.30 1.97
C ARG A 102 12.83 27.28 0.89
N SER A 103 13.42 26.79 -0.20
CA SER A 103 13.74 27.65 -1.37
C SER A 103 12.50 28.15 -2.12
N GLY A 104 11.33 27.53 -1.92
CA GLY A 104 10.11 27.78 -2.67
C GLY A 104 10.02 27.08 -4.02
N GLU A 105 11.05 26.32 -4.41
CA GLU A 105 11.06 25.54 -5.66
C GLU A 105 10.15 24.30 -5.57
N THR A 106 9.44 24.03 -6.66
CA THR A 106 8.53 22.88 -6.79
C THR A 106 9.07 21.77 -7.69
N GLN A 107 10.15 22.04 -8.43
CA GLN A 107 10.83 21.07 -9.29
C GLN A 107 12.21 20.79 -8.71
N LEU A 108 12.29 19.81 -7.83
CA LEU A 108 13.50 19.47 -7.10
C LEU A 108 14.19 18.25 -7.73
N ALA A 109 15.51 18.27 -7.74
CA ALA A 109 16.30 17.09 -8.06
C ALA A 109 16.31 16.11 -6.87
N ALA A 110 16.66 14.85 -7.11
CA ALA A 110 16.64 13.80 -6.08
C ALA A 110 17.52 14.15 -4.87
N GLU A 111 18.62 14.87 -5.08
CA GLU A 111 19.56 15.29 -4.05
C GLU A 111 18.93 16.23 -3.02
N ALA A 112 17.92 17.00 -3.40
CA ALA A 112 17.22 17.90 -2.49
C ALA A 112 16.50 17.13 -1.37
N PHE A 113 16.07 15.89 -1.63
CA PHE A 113 15.39 15.04 -0.65
C PHE A 113 16.35 14.33 0.32
N SER A 114 17.67 14.52 0.16
CA SER A 114 18.66 13.93 1.07
C SER A 114 18.67 14.59 2.46
N ASN A 115 18.19 15.83 2.56
CA ASN A 115 18.10 16.57 3.81
C ASN A 115 16.66 17.04 4.09
N ARG A 116 15.98 16.40 5.04
CA ARG A 116 14.58 16.73 5.38
C ARG A 116 14.44 18.10 6.06
N ASP A 117 15.51 18.62 6.67
CA ASP A 117 15.47 19.92 7.38
C ASP A 117 15.25 21.10 6.41
N ASP A 118 15.51 20.89 5.12
CA ASP A 118 15.28 21.87 4.05
C ASP A 118 13.80 21.98 3.65
N PHE A 119 12.92 21.22 4.30
CA PHE A 119 11.48 21.24 4.08
C PHE A 119 10.73 21.73 5.31
N GLU A 120 9.62 22.42 5.05
CA GLU A 120 8.62 22.78 6.03
C GLU A 120 7.40 21.90 5.79
N VAL A 121 7.07 21.08 6.79
CA VAL A 121 5.89 20.20 6.78
C VAL A 121 4.73 20.92 7.46
N ASP A 122 3.57 20.90 6.82
CA ASP A 122 2.30 21.35 7.39
C ASP A 122 1.65 20.18 8.14
N ASP A 123 2.18 19.88 9.32
CA ASP A 123 1.72 18.75 10.15
C ASP A 123 0.23 18.84 10.48
N ALA A 124 -0.31 20.06 10.62
CA ALA A 124 -1.72 20.27 10.92
C ALA A 124 -2.61 19.93 9.73
N ALA A 125 -2.24 20.35 8.52
CA ALA A 125 -2.96 19.98 7.31
C ALA A 125 -2.87 18.48 7.03
N TYR A 126 -1.69 17.89 7.22
CA TYR A 126 -1.48 16.45 7.08
C TYR A 126 -2.31 15.64 8.07
N ALA A 127 -2.33 16.03 9.35
CA ALA A 127 -3.15 15.38 10.37
C ALA A 127 -4.65 15.51 10.06
N GLY A 128 -5.11 16.67 9.59
CA GLY A 128 -6.50 16.86 9.16
C GLY A 128 -6.87 15.96 7.97
N PHE A 129 -5.96 15.80 7.00
CA PHE A 129 -6.12 14.91 5.86
C PHE A 129 -6.22 13.44 6.30
N LEU A 130 -5.32 12.97 7.16
CA LEU A 130 -5.37 11.62 7.72
C LEU A 130 -6.66 11.40 8.54
N GLY A 131 -7.10 12.41 9.28
CA GLY A 131 -8.33 12.42 10.07
C GLY A 131 -9.59 12.10 9.25
N THR A 132 -9.61 12.42 7.95
CA THR A 132 -10.75 12.15 7.06
C THR A 132 -11.12 10.66 6.96
N ILE A 133 -10.18 9.76 7.25
CA ILE A 133 -10.43 8.32 7.30
C ILE A 133 -10.22 7.72 8.69
N VAL A 134 -9.31 8.27 9.51
CA VAL A 134 -9.03 7.73 10.85
C VAL A 134 -10.18 7.96 11.81
N GLU A 135 -10.81 9.14 11.77
CA GLU A 135 -11.95 9.45 12.63
C GLU A 135 -13.17 8.55 12.35
N PRO A 136 -13.65 8.42 11.09
CA PRO A 136 -14.79 7.54 10.79
C PRO A 136 -14.46 6.04 10.96
N ALA A 137 -13.22 5.61 10.74
CA ALA A 137 -12.80 4.24 11.03
C ALA A 137 -12.63 3.98 12.54
N GLY A 138 -12.48 5.04 13.35
CA GLY A 138 -12.36 4.99 14.81
C GLY A 138 -10.95 4.76 15.35
N SER A 139 -9.99 4.36 14.52
CA SER A 139 -8.56 4.27 14.91
C SER A 139 -7.63 4.19 13.68
N PRO A 140 -6.33 4.49 13.83
CA PRO A 140 -5.35 4.28 12.77
C PRO A 140 -5.30 2.82 12.28
N GLN A 141 -5.38 1.86 13.20
CA GLN A 141 -5.41 0.44 12.85
C GLN A 141 -6.65 0.08 12.02
N ALA A 142 -7.82 0.61 12.39
CA ALA A 142 -9.05 0.39 11.63
C ALA A 142 -9.01 1.05 10.24
N ALA A 143 -8.40 2.25 10.13
CA ALA A 143 -8.19 2.91 8.84
C ALA A 143 -7.26 2.11 7.92
N PHE A 144 -6.19 1.51 8.47
CA PHE A 144 -5.36 0.54 7.74
C PHE A 144 -6.16 -0.69 7.31
N GLN A 145 -6.98 -1.27 8.20
CA GLN A 145 -7.84 -2.41 7.84
C GLN A 145 -8.84 -2.05 6.72
N ALA A 146 -9.33 -0.81 6.70
CA ALA A 146 -10.15 -0.28 5.62
C ALA A 146 -9.36 -0.14 4.31
N ALA A 147 -8.09 0.31 4.36
CA ALA A 147 -7.19 0.33 3.19
C ALA A 147 -6.98 -1.07 2.60
N HIS A 148 -6.73 -2.07 3.45
CA HIS A 148 -6.59 -3.47 3.06
C HIS A 148 -7.89 -4.03 2.47
N ARG A 149 -9.04 -3.69 3.04
CA ARG A 149 -10.35 -4.08 2.49
C ARG A 149 -10.62 -3.43 1.14
N LEU A 150 -10.33 -2.14 0.98
CA LEU A 150 -10.48 -1.46 -0.31
C LEU A 150 -9.64 -2.14 -1.39
N CYS A 151 -8.43 -2.55 -1.04
CA CYS A 151 -7.57 -3.35 -1.91
C CYS A 151 -8.25 -4.69 -2.29
N GLY A 152 -8.82 -5.40 -1.32
CA GLY A 152 -9.59 -6.63 -1.54
C GLY A 152 -10.84 -6.46 -2.41
N LEU A 153 -11.57 -5.34 -2.27
CA LEU A 153 -12.71 -4.98 -3.12
C LEU A 153 -12.27 -4.75 -4.56
N MET A 154 -11.20 -3.96 -4.75
CA MET A 154 -10.63 -3.70 -6.06
C MET A 154 -10.07 -4.96 -6.74
N ALA A 155 -9.54 -5.90 -5.95
CA ALA A 155 -9.09 -7.21 -6.40
C ALA A 155 -10.25 -8.15 -6.81
N GLY A 156 -11.49 -7.83 -6.42
CA GLY A 156 -12.66 -8.70 -6.54
C GLY A 156 -12.66 -9.86 -5.55
N PHE A 157 -11.87 -9.77 -4.48
CA PHE A 157 -11.71 -10.83 -3.46
C PHE A 157 -12.60 -10.64 -2.24
N VAL A 158 -13.08 -9.43 -2.03
CA VAL A 158 -14.03 -9.09 -0.97
C VAL A 158 -15.22 -8.40 -1.59
N GLN A 159 -16.41 -8.63 -1.04
CA GLN A 159 -17.64 -7.93 -1.40
C GLN A 159 -18.48 -7.66 -0.15
N HIS A 160 -19.35 -6.65 -0.19
CA HIS A 160 -20.32 -6.44 0.88
C HIS A 160 -21.54 -7.33 0.67
N ALA A 161 -21.95 -8.10 1.68
CA ALA A 161 -22.95 -9.16 1.56
C ALA A 161 -24.37 -8.65 1.24
N SER A 162 -24.67 -7.39 1.57
CA SER A 162 -26.00 -6.79 1.39
C SER A 162 -26.00 -5.45 0.65
N ASN A 163 -24.86 -5.05 0.08
CA ASN A 163 -24.72 -3.80 -0.69
C ASN A 163 -23.81 -4.08 -1.89
N GLU A 164 -24.36 -4.05 -3.10
CA GLU A 164 -23.59 -4.32 -4.32
C GLU A 164 -22.61 -3.20 -4.68
N ASN A 165 -22.82 -1.99 -4.13
CA ASN A 165 -21.97 -0.83 -4.35
C ASN A 165 -21.68 -0.13 -3.02
N PRO A 166 -20.85 -0.75 -2.14
CA PRO A 166 -20.50 -0.17 -0.87
C PRO A 166 -19.79 1.17 -1.06
N ASP A 167 -20.19 2.17 -0.28
CA ASP A 167 -19.54 3.46 -0.31
C ASP A 167 -18.29 3.49 0.58
N LEU A 168 -17.64 4.65 0.65
CA LEU A 168 -16.44 4.82 1.48
C LEU A 168 -16.72 4.54 2.96
N ASP A 169 -17.89 4.95 3.44
CA ASP A 169 -18.31 4.78 4.83
C ASP A 169 -18.46 3.28 5.18
N ASP A 170 -19.03 2.48 4.27
CA ASP A 170 -19.11 1.03 4.42
C ASP A 170 -17.70 0.42 4.56
N VAL A 171 -16.79 0.80 3.66
CA VAL A 171 -15.39 0.34 3.67
C VAL A 171 -14.68 0.72 4.97
N LEU A 172 -14.90 1.92 5.49
CA LEU A 172 -14.30 2.39 6.73
C LEU A 172 -14.83 1.62 7.94
N ARG A 173 -16.13 1.32 8.01
CA ARG A 173 -16.75 0.74 9.21
C ARG A 173 -16.38 -0.70 9.49
N GLY A 174 -16.30 -1.57 8.49
CA GLY A 174 -16.01 -2.98 8.77
C GLY A 174 -17.00 -3.97 8.21
N GLU A 175 -18.25 -3.61 8.41
CA GLU A 175 -19.30 -4.59 8.63
C GLU A 175 -19.81 -5.15 7.31
N GLY A 176 -20.26 -6.40 7.32
CA GLY A 176 -20.92 -7.02 6.17
C GLY A 176 -20.01 -7.45 5.02
N PHE A 177 -18.70 -7.23 5.09
CA PHE A 177 -17.77 -7.69 4.06
C PHE A 177 -17.40 -9.17 4.20
N VAL A 178 -17.42 -9.90 3.10
CA VAL A 178 -17.11 -11.33 3.01
C VAL A 178 -16.22 -11.62 1.82
N GLU A 179 -15.42 -12.68 1.92
CA GLU A 179 -14.60 -13.15 0.80
C GLU A 179 -15.46 -13.73 -0.33
N THR A 180 -15.02 -13.50 -1.56
CA THR A 180 -15.72 -13.96 -2.76
C THR A 180 -15.26 -15.36 -3.17
N ALA A 181 -16.08 -16.06 -3.97
CA ALA A 181 -15.67 -17.35 -4.53
C ALA A 181 -14.48 -17.20 -5.51
N GLN A 182 -14.33 -16.02 -6.12
CA GLN A 182 -13.23 -15.68 -7.02
C GLN A 182 -11.88 -15.73 -6.30
N TYR A 183 -11.83 -15.30 -5.03
CA TYR A 183 -10.61 -15.40 -4.24
C TYR A 183 -10.17 -16.85 -4.04
N ALA A 184 -11.10 -17.73 -3.66
CA ALA A 184 -10.81 -19.16 -3.49
C ALA A 184 -10.33 -19.83 -4.79
N GLN A 185 -10.89 -19.41 -5.94
CA GLN A 185 -10.44 -19.89 -7.27
C GLN A 185 -9.05 -19.37 -7.61
N TRP A 186 -8.78 -18.08 -7.39
CA TRP A 186 -7.48 -17.46 -7.66
C TRP A 186 -6.34 -18.07 -6.85
N LEU A 187 -6.60 -18.47 -5.60
CA LEU A 187 -5.61 -19.16 -4.77
C LEU A 187 -5.08 -20.46 -5.41
N GLN A 188 -5.87 -21.10 -6.28
CA GLN A 188 -5.49 -22.32 -7.00
C GLN A 188 -4.83 -22.03 -8.37
N SER A 189 -4.76 -20.78 -8.79
CA SER A 189 -4.13 -20.38 -10.05
C SER A 189 -2.60 -20.49 -9.97
N ALA A 190 -1.97 -20.72 -11.12
CA ALA A 190 -0.52 -20.81 -11.27
C ALA A 190 0.16 -19.45 -11.07
N THR A 191 1.40 -19.45 -10.59
CA THR A 191 2.23 -18.25 -10.41
C THR A 191 3.22 -18.01 -11.54
N ASP A 192 3.11 -18.76 -12.65
CA ASP A 192 4.12 -18.77 -13.73
C ASP A 192 4.38 -17.36 -14.32
N ASP A 193 3.34 -16.52 -14.41
CA ASP A 193 3.45 -15.14 -14.89
C ASP A 193 4.22 -14.23 -13.91
N LEU A 194 4.10 -14.47 -12.60
CA LEU A 194 4.86 -13.76 -11.58
C LEU A 194 6.34 -14.14 -11.62
N ASP A 195 6.63 -15.42 -11.76
CA ASP A 195 8.00 -15.93 -11.87
C ASP A 195 8.69 -15.38 -13.13
N ALA A 196 7.94 -15.27 -14.23
CA ALA A 196 8.42 -14.67 -15.48
C ALA A 196 8.72 -13.18 -15.33
N LEU A 197 7.84 -12.43 -14.64
CA LEU A 197 8.03 -11.01 -14.37
C LEU A 197 9.25 -10.76 -13.47
N ASP A 198 9.37 -11.52 -12.39
CA ASP A 198 10.51 -11.45 -11.47
C ASP A 198 11.85 -11.64 -12.21
N LYS A 199 11.90 -12.65 -13.09
CA LYS A 199 13.08 -12.89 -13.93
C LYS A 199 13.36 -11.71 -14.86
N ALA A 200 12.34 -11.16 -15.53
CA ALA A 200 12.50 -10.02 -16.43
C ALA A 200 13.05 -8.79 -15.69
N ILE A 201 12.56 -8.49 -14.49
CA ILE A 201 13.04 -7.37 -13.67
C ILE A 201 14.49 -7.60 -13.21
N GLN A 202 14.84 -8.82 -12.78
CA GLN A 202 16.22 -9.15 -12.41
C GLN A 202 17.18 -8.97 -13.59
N GLU A 203 16.81 -9.41 -14.79
CA GLU A 203 17.61 -9.24 -16.00
C GLU A 203 17.78 -7.75 -16.38
N GLN A 204 16.78 -6.91 -16.14
CA GLN A 204 16.88 -5.47 -16.35
C GLN A 204 17.86 -4.82 -15.36
N ARG A 205 17.77 -5.16 -14.07
CA ARG A 205 18.66 -4.64 -13.02
C ARG A 205 20.13 -5.01 -13.21
N GLN A 206 20.42 -6.12 -13.89
CA GLN A 206 21.80 -6.54 -14.20
C GLN A 206 22.39 -5.85 -15.44
N LYS A 207 21.55 -5.22 -16.27
CA LYS A 207 21.95 -4.55 -17.52
C LYS A 207 22.15 -3.03 -17.35
N GLY A 208 21.58 -2.44 -16.30
CA GLY A 208 21.78 -1.05 -15.91
C GLY A 208 22.90 -0.90 -14.89
#